data_AF-A0A9D6NCT4-F1
#
_entry.id   AF-A0A9D6NCT4-F1
#
_cell.length_a   1.000
_cell.length_b   1.000
_cell.length_c   1.000
_cell.angle_alpha   90.00
_cell.angle_beta   90.00
_cell.angle_gamma   90.00
#
_symmetry.space_group_name_H-M   'P 1'
#
loop_
_entity.id
_entity.type
_entity.pdbx_description
1 polymer ?
#
loop_
_entity_poly.entity_id
_entity_poly.type
_entity_poly.pdbx_seq_one_letter_code
_entity_poly.pdbx_strand_id
1 'polypeptide(L)'
;MLFHVTMTRQGPESLDPATTARLLEEMVLPTFRKLEETRKSGKLQGGLITGKRALAFVMEAASIEELDAYIQGLPLWAMMDVDVSPLTPFESRAKADARLAEQMKALAR
;
A
#
# COMPACT_ATOMS: atom_id res chain seq x y z
N MET A 1 5.70 -10.81 5.03
CA MET A 1 6.36 -9.97 4.00
C MET A 1 5.82 -8.55 4.10
N LEU A 2 6.62 -7.54 3.80
CA LEU A 2 6.18 -6.14 3.80
C LEU A 2 5.91 -5.67 2.37
N PHE A 3 4.84 -4.92 2.19
CA PHE A 3 4.45 -4.37 0.91
C PHE A 3 4.15 -2.88 1.07
N HIS A 4 4.79 -2.06 0.24
CA HIS A 4 4.40 -0.67 0.07
C HIS A 4 3.29 -0.60 -0.98
N VAL A 5 2.20 0.09 -0.65
CA VAL A 5 1.04 0.22 -1.52
C VAL A 5 0.73 1.70 -1.68
N THR A 6 0.48 2.11 -2.91
CA THR A 6 -0.13 3.41 -3.20
C THR A 6 -1.41 3.20 -3.96
N MET A 7 -2.45 3.96 -3.58
CA MET A 7 -3.72 3.96 -4.29
C MET A 7 -4.04 5.39 -4.69
N THR A 8 -4.26 5.62 -5.98
CA THR A 8 -4.60 6.94 -6.53
C THR A 8 -5.98 6.91 -7.17
N ARG A 9 -6.82 7.90 -6.86
CA ARG A 9 -8.18 7.93 -7.41
C ARG A 9 -8.15 8.18 -8.91
N GLN A 10 -8.91 7.37 -9.63
CA GLN A 10 -9.30 7.59 -11.01
C GLN A 10 -10.69 8.22 -11.12
N GLY A 11 -10.93 8.92 -12.22
CA GLY A 11 -12.24 9.48 -12.58
C GLY A 11 -12.31 11.02 -12.53
N PRO A 12 -13.50 11.59 -12.73
CA PRO A 12 -13.66 13.02 -12.97
C PRO A 12 -13.21 13.86 -11.76
N GLU A 13 -12.62 15.01 -12.07
CA GLU A 13 -12.13 15.96 -11.07
C GLU A 13 -13.26 16.43 -10.14
N SER A 14 -14.45 16.64 -10.71
CA SER A 14 -15.67 17.03 -10.00
C SER A 14 -16.79 16.02 -10.20
N LEU A 15 -17.57 15.83 -9.15
CA LEU A 15 -18.85 15.14 -9.17
C LEU A 15 -19.90 16.12 -8.65
N ASP A 16 -21.18 15.89 -8.98
CA ASP A 16 -22.25 16.67 -8.36
C ASP A 16 -22.33 16.37 -6.84
N PRO A 17 -22.93 17.27 -6.04
CA PRO A 17 -22.98 17.11 -4.59
C PRO A 17 -23.66 15.82 -4.12
N ALA A 18 -24.74 15.38 -4.78
CA ALA A 18 -25.48 14.19 -4.37
C ALA A 18 -24.67 12.92 -4.62
N THR A 19 -24.04 12.80 -5.79
CA THR A 19 -23.12 11.70 -6.09
C THR A 19 -21.92 11.70 -5.15
N THR A 20 -21.39 12.88 -4.83
CA THR A 20 -20.26 13.02 -3.88
C THR A 20 -20.62 12.54 -2.48
N ALA A 21 -21.79 12.93 -1.97
CA ALA A 21 -22.26 12.50 -0.64
C ALA A 21 -22.39 10.98 -0.56
N ARG A 22 -23.07 10.37 -1.56
CA ARG A 22 -23.22 8.92 -1.64
C ARG A 22 -21.87 8.20 -1.70
N LEU A 23 -20.93 8.73 -2.49
CA LEU A 23 -19.59 8.17 -2.62
C LEU A 23 -18.84 8.15 -1.28
N LEU A 24 -18.94 9.24 -0.54
CA LEU A 24 -18.29 9.39 0.76
C LEU A 24 -18.86 8.38 1.76
N GLU A 25 -20.18 8.28 1.84
CA GLU A 25 -20.88 7.42 2.80
C GLU A 25 -20.71 5.93 2.50
N GLU A 26 -20.86 5.53 1.24
CA GLU A 26 -20.92 4.13 0.85
C GLU A 26 -19.56 3.49 0.56
N MET A 27 -18.54 4.29 0.18
CA MET A 27 -17.25 3.75 -0.24
C MET A 27 -16.05 4.32 0.51
N VAL A 28 -15.95 5.65 0.63
CA VAL A 28 -14.76 6.29 1.23
C VAL A 28 -14.69 6.04 2.73
N LEU A 29 -15.73 6.39 3.48
CA LEU A 29 -15.75 6.25 4.94
C LEU A 29 -15.65 4.78 5.40
N PRO A 30 -16.33 3.80 4.78
CA PRO A 30 -16.13 2.39 5.09
C PRO A 30 -14.69 1.91 4.85
N THR A 31 -14.07 2.36 3.75
CA THR A 31 -12.67 2.04 3.46
C THR A 31 -11.73 2.56 4.53
N PHE A 32 -11.91 3.81 4.96
CA PHE A 32 -11.09 4.40 6.01
C PHE A 32 -11.26 3.70 7.36
N ARG A 33 -12.47 3.26 7.70
CA ARG A 33 -12.70 2.44 8.90
C ARG A 33 -11.91 1.13 8.86
N LYS A 34 -11.96 0.39 7.75
CA LYS A 34 -11.23 -0.88 7.58
C LYS A 34 -9.70 -0.67 7.62
N LEU A 35 -9.19 0.39 6.99
CA LEU A 35 -7.78 0.75 7.04
C LEU A 35 -7.34 1.10 8.48
N GLU A 36 -8.15 1.86 9.22
CA GLU A 36 -7.86 2.25 10.60
C GLU A 36 -7.91 1.05 11.56
N GLU A 37 -8.86 0.13 11.40
CA GLU A 37 -8.93 -1.12 12.15
C GLU A 37 -7.66 -1.97 11.93
N THR A 38 -7.23 -2.10 10.67
CA THR A 38 -6.01 -2.83 10.31
C THR A 38 -4.77 -2.14 10.85
N ARG A 39 -4.71 -0.80 10.81
CA ARG A 39 -3.64 -0.01 11.41
C ARG A 39 -3.55 -0.23 12.92
N LYS A 40 -4.69 -0.25 13.63
CA LYS A 40 -4.76 -0.51 15.07
C LYS A 40 -4.29 -1.92 15.44
N SER A 41 -4.48 -2.90 14.57
CA SER A 41 -3.94 -4.27 14.76
C SER A 41 -2.42 -4.36 14.59
N GLY A 42 -1.77 -3.30 14.09
CA GLY A 42 -0.33 -3.27 13.79
C GLY A 42 0.06 -3.85 12.43
N LYS A 43 -0.87 -4.46 11.68
CA LYS A 43 -0.61 -5.03 10.35
C LYS A 43 -0.29 -3.99 9.27
N LEU A 44 -0.64 -2.72 9.49
CA LEU A 44 -0.48 -1.66 8.50
C LEU A 44 -0.04 -0.35 9.16
N GLN A 45 0.77 0.45 8.47
CA GLN A 45 1.04 1.86 8.78
C GLN A 45 0.89 2.71 7.52
N GLY A 46 0.21 3.85 7.61
CA GLY A 46 -0.02 4.69 6.44
C GLY A 46 -1.02 5.81 6.67
N GLY A 47 -1.46 6.43 5.58
CA GLY A 47 -2.41 7.54 5.60
C GLY A 47 -2.72 8.10 4.21
N LEU A 48 -3.42 9.24 4.20
CA LEU A 48 -3.67 10.02 2.99
C LEU A 48 -2.41 10.80 2.60
N ILE A 49 -2.16 10.92 1.30
CA ILE A 49 -1.14 11.82 0.79
C ILE A 49 -1.72 13.23 0.78
N THR A 50 -1.21 14.10 1.66
CA THR A 50 -1.71 15.47 1.84
C THR A 50 -1.83 16.22 0.52
N GLY A 51 -3.00 16.82 0.28
CA GLY A 51 -3.28 17.59 -0.93
C GLY A 51 -3.56 16.74 -2.18
N LYS A 52 -3.60 15.41 -2.07
CA LYS A 52 -3.91 14.50 -3.19
C LYS A 52 -5.11 13.62 -2.88
N ARG A 53 -5.82 13.18 -3.92
CA ARG A 53 -6.84 12.11 -3.84
C ARG A 53 -6.15 10.75 -3.90
N ALA A 54 -5.24 10.52 -2.96
CA ALA A 54 -4.41 9.35 -2.92
C ALA A 54 -4.08 8.96 -1.47
N LEU A 55 -3.81 7.68 -1.25
CA LEU A 55 -3.38 7.13 0.02
C LEU A 55 -2.18 6.21 -0.19
N ALA A 56 -1.35 6.08 0.84
CA ALA A 56 -0.20 5.21 0.83
C ALA A 56 -0.08 4.49 2.18
N PHE A 57 0.35 3.24 2.15
CA PHE A 57 0.59 2.46 3.35
C PHE A 57 1.62 1.38 3.12
N VAL A 58 2.24 0.93 4.21
CA VAL A 58 3.02 -0.31 4.27
C VAL A 58 2.20 -1.32 5.05
N MET A 59 2.01 -2.51 4.49
CA MET A 59 1.27 -3.60 5.11
C MET A 59 2.13 -4.85 5.21
N GLU A 60 2.01 -5.56 6.34
CA GLU A 60 2.50 -6.91 6.50
C GLU A 60 1.45 -7.93 6.05
N ALA A 61 1.85 -8.83 5.15
CA ALA A 61 1.05 -9.96 4.70
C ALA A 61 1.94 -11.19 4.48
N ALA A 62 1.37 -12.38 4.63
CA ALA A 62 2.05 -13.66 4.42
C ALA A 62 2.42 -13.88 2.95
N SER A 63 1.61 -13.36 2.02
CA SER A 63 1.84 -13.48 0.58
C SER A 63 1.24 -12.30 -0.19
N ILE A 64 1.53 -12.24 -1.50
CA ILE A 64 0.94 -11.24 -2.39
C ILE A 64 -0.58 -11.47 -2.55
N GLU A 65 -1.05 -12.71 -2.49
CA GLU A 65 -2.46 -13.07 -2.58
C GLU A 65 -3.26 -12.60 -1.36
N GLU A 66 -2.69 -12.70 -0.14
CA GLU A 66 -3.33 -12.12 1.06
C GLU A 66 -3.47 -10.60 0.94
N LEU A 67 -2.41 -9.93 0.45
CA LEU A 67 -2.45 -8.49 0.21
C LEU A 67 -3.51 -8.12 -0.84
N ASP A 68 -3.51 -8.82 -1.97
CA ASP A 68 -4.43 -8.57 -3.08
C ASP A 68 -5.89 -8.74 -2.63
N ALA A 69 -6.21 -9.83 -1.93
CA ALA A 69 -7.54 -10.05 -1.37
C ALA A 69 -7.95 -8.96 -0.36
N TYR A 70 -7.01 -8.48 0.46
CA TYR A 70 -7.26 -7.37 1.38
C TYR A 70 -7.60 -6.08 0.63
N ILE A 71 -6.80 -5.73 -0.39
CA ILE A 71 -6.95 -4.53 -1.22
C ILE A 71 -8.26 -4.57 -2.01
N GLN A 72 -8.56 -5.67 -2.71
CA GLN A 72 -9.80 -5.83 -3.47
C GLN A 72 -11.04 -5.78 -2.57
N GLY A 73 -10.89 -6.21 -1.31
CA GLY A 73 -11.95 -6.10 -0.30
C GLY A 73 -12.15 -4.69 0.27
N LEU A 74 -11.40 -3.66 -0.17
CA LEU A 74 -11.66 -2.28 0.20
C LEU A 74 -12.80 -1.72 -0.67
N PRO A 75 -13.87 -1.15 -0.10
CA PRO A 75 -14.98 -0.60 -0.90
C PRO A 75 -14.56 0.43 -1.95
N LEU A 76 -13.51 1.21 -1.70
CA LEU A 76 -13.00 2.21 -2.64
C LEU A 76 -12.22 1.61 -3.82
N TRP A 77 -11.80 0.34 -3.74
CA TRP A 77 -10.82 -0.27 -4.64
C TRP A 77 -11.14 -0.08 -6.13
N ALA A 78 -12.39 -0.28 -6.53
CA ALA A 78 -12.80 -0.24 -7.93
C ALA A 78 -12.62 1.13 -8.63
N MET A 79 -12.32 2.19 -7.88
CA MET A 79 -12.07 3.54 -8.41
C MET A 79 -10.61 3.98 -8.28
N MET A 80 -9.72 3.08 -7.89
CA MET A 80 -8.34 3.41 -7.58
C MET A 80 -7.40 2.67 -8.51
N ASP A 81 -6.41 3.37 -9.03
CA ASP A 81 -5.21 2.71 -9.52
C ASP A 81 -4.35 2.33 -8.33
N VAL A 82 -3.94 1.06 -8.28
CA VAL A 82 -3.18 0.48 -7.20
C VAL A 82 -1.80 0.09 -7.70
N ASP A 83 -0.76 0.62 -7.05
CA ASP A 83 0.61 0.17 -7.22
C ASP A 83 1.07 -0.57 -5.96
N VAL A 84 1.69 -1.73 -6.15
CA VAL A 84 2.21 -2.59 -5.07
C VAL A 84 3.69 -2.85 -5.30
N SER A 85 4.49 -2.48 -4.32
CA SER A 85 5.93 -2.68 -4.28
C SER A 85 6.32 -3.58 -3.10
N PRO A 86 6.71 -4.85 -3.34
CA PRO A 86 7.24 -5.73 -2.29
C PRO A 86 8.53 -5.17 -1.71
N LEU A 87 8.65 -5.16 -0.38
CA LEU A 87 9.83 -4.67 0.32
C LEU A 87 10.71 -5.84 0.77
N THR A 88 11.99 -5.76 0.43
CA THR A 88 13.00 -6.72 0.90
C THR A 88 13.39 -6.39 2.35
N PRO A 89 13.40 -7.38 3.27
CA PRO A 89 13.90 -7.16 4.63
C PRO A 89 15.36 -6.68 4.65
N PHE A 90 15.69 -5.73 5.52
CA PHE A 90 17.05 -5.20 5.61
C PHE A 90 18.10 -6.27 5.90
N GLU A 91 17.79 -7.24 6.76
CA GLU A 91 18.72 -8.34 7.06
C GLU A 91 19.02 -9.18 5.80
N SER A 92 18.00 -9.48 4.99
CA SER A 92 18.17 -10.20 3.74
C SER A 92 19.04 -9.42 2.75
N ARG A 93 18.78 -8.11 2.62
CA ARG A 93 19.59 -7.23 1.76
C ARG A 93 21.05 -7.14 2.26
N ALA A 94 21.25 -6.95 3.56
CA ALA A 94 22.58 -6.86 4.16
C ALA A 94 23.40 -8.14 3.96
N LYS A 95 22.77 -9.32 4.11
CA LYS A 95 23.43 -10.62 3.84
C LYS A 95 23.84 -10.76 2.37
N ALA A 96 23.00 -10.33 1.43
CA ALA A 96 23.33 -10.35 0.01
C ALA A 96 24.49 -9.42 -0.32
N ASP A 97 24.47 -8.20 0.23
CA ASP A 97 25.52 -7.20 0.00
C ASP A 97 26.85 -7.60 0.62
N ALA A 98 26.85 -8.21 1.80
CA ALA A 98 28.07 -8.73 2.42
C ALA A 98 28.74 -9.79 1.52
N ARG A 99 27.96 -10.70 0.92
CA ARG A 99 28.49 -11.69 -0.03
C ARG A 99 29.05 -11.04 -1.28
N LEU A 100 28.33 -10.07 -1.84
CA LEU A 100 28.80 -9.30 -3.00
C LEU A 100 30.10 -8.57 -2.68
N ALA A 101 30.21 -7.96 -1.51
CA ALA A 101 31.43 -7.26 -1.09
C ALA A 101 32.64 -8.21 -1.04
N GLU A 102 32.49 -9.43 -0.50
CA GLU A 102 33.56 -10.43 -0.51
C GLU A 102 33.94 -10.88 -1.92
N GLN A 103 32.96 -11.06 -2.81
CA GLN A 103 33.20 -11.37 -4.22
C GLN A 103 33.99 -10.24 -4.92
N MET A 104 33.64 -8.98 -4.66
CA MET A 104 34.34 -7.84 -5.24
C MET A 104 35.77 -7.71 -4.72
N LYS A 105 36.01 -7.96 -3.43
CA LYS A 105 37.36 -8.00 -2.86
C LYS A 105 38.21 -9.11 -3.47
N ALA A 106 37.62 -10.26 -3.80
CA ALA A 106 38.32 -11.36 -4.43
C ALA A 106 38.71 -11.05 -5.88
N LEU A 107 37.86 -10.35 -6.63
CA LEU A 107 38.12 -9.95 -8.02
C LEU A 107 39.08 -8.77 -8.17
N ALA A 108 39.21 -7.94 -7.13
CA ALA A 108 40.13 -6.80 -7.12
C ALA A 108 41.56 -7.17 -6.71
N ARG A 109 41.86 -8.48 -6.55
CA ARG A 109 43.18 -9.03 -6.25
C ARG A 109 43.78 -9.65 -7.50
#